data_AF-A0A433EUJ7-F1
#
_entry.id   AF-A0A433EUJ7-F1
#
_cell.length_a   1.000
_cell.length_b   1.000
_cell.length_c   1.000
_cell.angle_alpha   90.00
_cell.angle_beta   90.00
_cell.angle_gamma   90.00
#
_symmetry.space_group_name_H-M   'P 1'
#
loop_
_entity.id
_entity.type
_entity.pdbx_description
1 polymer ?
#
loop_
_entity_poly.entity_id
_entity_poly.type
_entity_poly.pdbx_seq_one_letter_code
_entity_poly.pdbx_strand_id
1 'polypeptide(L)'
;MARSLFKESKIPILKNTKLIVDSGYQGIQKNHNNVLIPTKKTKKKNLLNKEQKQYNRLVSKMRIIIENIFAILKKFKIITEKIS
;
A
#
# COMPACT_ATOMS: atom_id res chain seq x y z
N MET A 1 9.12 -8.66 3.89
CA MET A 1 8.21 -9.39 3.00
C MET A 1 7.63 -8.49 1.91
N ALA A 2 6.63 -7.61 2.17
CA ALA A 2 6.04 -6.80 1.08
C ALA A 2 7.02 -5.80 0.42
N ARG A 3 7.82 -5.07 1.22
CA ARG A 3 8.86 -4.19 0.68
C ARG A 3 9.98 -4.94 -0.06
N SER A 4 10.37 -6.13 0.41
CA SER A 4 11.40 -6.95 -0.25
C SER A 4 10.89 -7.49 -1.57
N LEU A 5 9.64 -7.99 -1.59
CA LEU A 5 8.94 -8.42 -2.81
C LEU A 5 8.91 -7.32 -3.89
N PHE A 6 8.61 -6.08 -3.51
CA PHE A 6 8.63 -4.95 -4.47
C PHE A 6 10.02 -4.68 -5.06
N LYS A 7 11.08 -4.83 -4.26
CA LYS A 7 12.45 -4.67 -4.76
C LYS A 7 12.86 -5.83 -5.67
N GLU A 8 12.47 -7.04 -5.29
CA GLU A 8 12.79 -8.27 -6.02
C GLU A 8 12.04 -8.36 -7.35
N SER A 9 10.80 -7.85 -7.41
CA SER A 9 9.98 -7.91 -8.63
C SER A 9 10.53 -7.07 -9.79
N LYS A 10 11.40 -6.08 -9.50
CA LYS A 10 12.06 -5.20 -10.50
C LYS A 10 11.09 -4.62 -11.54
N ILE A 11 9.84 -4.40 -11.16
CA ILE A 11 8.81 -3.91 -12.08
C ILE A 11 9.20 -2.49 -12.55
N PRO A 12 9.30 -2.24 -13.86
CA PRO A 12 9.60 -0.91 -14.37
C PRO A 12 8.41 0.01 -14.12
N ILE A 13 8.57 0.92 -13.16
CA ILE A 13 7.56 1.93 -12.82
C ILE A 13 8.12 3.30 -13.19
N LEU A 14 7.37 4.04 -14.01
CA LEU A 14 7.74 5.41 -14.37
C LEU A 14 7.75 6.31 -13.14
N LYS A 15 8.71 7.23 -13.06
CA LYS A 15 8.91 8.13 -11.91
C LYS A 15 7.68 9.00 -11.60
N ASN A 16 6.88 9.34 -12.62
CA ASN A 16 5.68 10.15 -12.50
C ASN A 16 4.42 9.33 -12.13
N THR A 17 4.45 8.00 -12.23
CA THR A 17 3.32 7.15 -11.87
C THR A 17 3.03 7.23 -10.37
N LYS A 18 1.79 7.52 -10.01
CA LYS A 18 1.37 7.51 -8.60
C LYS A 18 1.06 6.10 -8.14
N LEU A 19 1.75 5.63 -7.11
CA LEU A 19 1.52 4.31 -6.51
C LEU A 19 0.58 4.44 -5.30
N ILE A 20 -0.47 3.63 -5.25
CA ILE A 20 -1.35 3.50 -4.08
C ILE A 20 -1.09 2.14 -3.48
N VAL A 21 -0.57 2.09 -2.25
CA VAL A 21 -0.05 0.85 -1.66
C VAL A 21 -0.60 0.60 -0.26
N ASP A 22 -0.57 -0.67 0.16
CA ASP A 22 -0.89 -1.05 1.52
C ASP A 22 0.19 -0.60 2.53
N SER A 23 -0.20 -0.46 3.79
CA SER A 23 0.70 -0.16 4.91
C SER A 23 1.85 -1.17 5.08
N GLY A 24 1.70 -2.41 4.61
CA GLY A 24 2.76 -3.42 4.59
C GLY A 24 3.96 -3.01 3.71
N TYR A 25 3.76 -2.09 2.78
CA TYR A 25 4.78 -1.56 1.87
C TYR A 25 5.53 -0.33 2.44
N GLN A 26 5.45 -0.09 3.76
CA GLN A 26 6.12 1.04 4.39
C GLN A 26 7.63 1.08 4.05
N GLY A 27 8.10 2.25 3.59
CA GLY A 27 9.49 2.45 3.20
C GLY A 27 9.77 2.28 1.71
N ILE A 28 8.78 1.95 0.88
CA ILE A 28 8.88 2.06 -0.59
C ILE A 28 9.09 3.50 -1.03
N GLN A 29 8.68 4.50 -0.24
CA GLN A 29 8.92 5.90 -0.59
C GLN A 29 10.41 6.26 -0.77
N LYS A 30 11.34 5.41 -0.29
CA LYS A 30 12.79 5.56 -0.54
C LYS A 30 13.22 5.12 -1.94
N ASN A 31 12.41 4.30 -2.58
CA ASN A 31 12.63 3.73 -3.91
C ASN A 31 11.81 4.46 -4.99
N HIS A 32 10.66 5.01 -4.62
CA HIS A 32 9.78 5.77 -5.51
C HIS A 32 9.10 6.91 -4.76
N ASN A 33 9.15 8.14 -5.29
CA ASN A 33 8.72 9.32 -4.53
C ASN A 33 7.21 9.58 -4.58
N ASN A 34 6.52 9.14 -5.64
CA ASN A 34 5.10 9.40 -5.85
C ASN A 34 4.23 8.26 -5.29
N VAL A 35 4.21 8.12 -3.96
CA VAL A 35 3.52 7.02 -3.26
C VAL A 35 2.48 7.55 -2.29
N LEU A 36 1.24 7.05 -2.40
CA LEU A 36 0.19 7.16 -1.42
C LEU A 36 0.18 5.91 -0.54
N ILE A 37 0.61 6.07 0.71
CA ILE A 37 0.68 4.99 1.70
C ILE A 37 0.11 5.48 3.03
N PRO A 38 -0.80 4.72 3.68
CA PRO A 38 -1.35 5.12 4.97
C PRO A 38 -0.24 5.33 6.02
N THR A 39 -0.38 6.39 6.82
CA THR A 39 0.49 6.62 7.97
C THR A 39 0.23 5.55 9.03
N LYS A 40 1.26 4.76 9.34
CA LYS A 40 1.23 3.75 10.40
C LYS A 40 1.60 4.37 11.76
N LYS A 41 0.93 3.94 12.83
CA LYS A 41 1.35 4.24 14.21
C LYS A 41 2.70 3.57 14.48
N THR A 42 3.55 4.21 15.27
CA THR A 42 4.84 3.64 15.69
C THR A 42 4.85 3.46 17.20
N LYS A 43 5.71 2.57 17.73
CA LYS A 43 5.85 2.37 19.18
C LYS A 43 6.19 3.65 19.94
N LYS A 44 6.85 4.62 19.28
CA LYS A 44 7.19 5.93 19.85
C LYS A 44 6.09 6.98 19.65
N LYS A 45 5.18 6.77 18.69
CA LYS A 45 4.10 7.71 18.34
C LYS A 45 2.78 6.93 18.32
N ASN A 46 2.19 6.83 19.50
CA ASN A 46 1.01 6.00 19.78
C ASN A 46 -0.29 6.58 19.19
N LEU A 47 -0.29 7.87 18.85
CA LEU A 47 -1.45 8.58 18.31
C LEU A 47 -1.14 9.22 16.95
N LEU A 48 -2.09 9.09 16.03
CA LEU A 48 -2.11 9.85 14.77
C LEU A 48 -2.75 11.21 15.05
N ASN A 49 -2.14 12.27 14.52
CA ASN A 49 -2.74 13.60 14.59
C ASN A 49 -3.96 13.70 13.63
N LYS A 50 -4.71 14.81 13.71
CA LYS A 50 -5.93 15.00 12.91
C LYS A 50 -5.66 14.92 11.40
N GLU A 51 -4.58 15.54 10.93
CA GLU A 51 -4.18 15.54 9.52
C GLU A 51 -3.84 14.14 9.01
N GLN A 52 -3.08 13.37 9.77
CA GLN A 52 -2.73 11.98 9.43
C GLN A 52 -3.98 11.09 9.35
N LYS A 53 -4.95 11.29 10.25
CA LYS A 53 -6.23 10.57 10.19
C LYS A 53 -7.02 10.96 8.94
N GLN A 54 -7.08 12.25 8.61
CA GLN A 54 -7.77 12.73 7.40
C GLN A 54 -7.10 12.20 6.13
N TYR A 55 -5.77 12.24 6.07
CA TYR A 55 -4.99 11.66 4.99
C TYR A 55 -5.26 10.15 4.86
N ASN A 56 -5.20 9.39 5.96
CA ASN A 56 -5.51 7.96 5.92
C ASN A 56 -6.93 7.70 5.42
N ARG A 57 -7.92 8.52 5.81
CA ARG A 57 -9.30 8.41 5.32
C ARG A 57 -9.39 8.62 3.80
N LEU A 58 -8.64 9.58 3.25
CA LEU A 58 -8.57 9.81 1.81
C LEU A 58 -7.93 8.62 1.08
N VAL A 59 -6.80 8.13 1.57
CA VAL A 59 -6.11 6.96 1.00
C VAL A 59 -7.00 5.71 1.06
N SER A 60 -7.68 5.47 2.19
CA SER A 60 -8.62 4.37 2.33
C SER A 60 -9.76 4.44 1.33
N LYS A 61 -10.35 5.63 1.09
CA LYS A 61 -11.38 5.80 0.05
C LYS A 61 -10.89 5.41 -1.34
N MET A 62 -9.68 5.85 -1.71
CA MET A 62 -9.08 5.52 -3.01
C MET A 62 -8.82 4.01 -3.15
N ARG A 63 -8.52 3.34 -2.04
CA ARG A 63 -8.21 1.90 -2.00
C ARG A 63 -9.42 0.98 -2.10
N ILE A 64 -10.65 1.47 -1.89
CA ILE A 64 -11.87 0.65 -1.97
C ILE A 64 -11.94 -0.07 -3.33
N ILE A 65 -11.61 0.63 -4.42
CA ILE A 65 -11.63 0.06 -5.78
C ILE A 65 -10.60 -1.09 -5.89
N ILE A 66 -9.40 -0.89 -5.34
CA ILE A 66 -8.32 -1.87 -5.34
C ILE A 66 -8.76 -3.11 -4.54
N GLU A 67 -9.37 -2.93 -3.38
CA GLU A 67 -9.86 -4.01 -2.52
C GLU A 67 -11.00 -4.80 -3.18
N ASN A 68 -11.91 -4.13 -3.88
CA ASN A 68 -12.97 -4.78 -4.67
C ASN A 68 -12.39 -5.64 -5.80
N ILE A 69 -11.39 -5.15 -6.52
CA ILE A 69 -10.69 -5.92 -7.57
C ILE A 69 -10.01 -7.14 -6.96
N PHE A 70 -9.28 -6.98 -5.84
CA PHE A 70 -8.67 -8.11 -5.15
C PHE A 70 -9.69 -9.15 -4.68
N ALA A 71 -10.86 -8.72 -4.18
CA ALA A 71 -11.93 -9.63 -3.79
C ALA A 71 -12.45 -10.44 -5.00
N ILE A 72 -12.61 -9.81 -6.16
CA ILE A 72 -12.99 -10.49 -7.42
C ILE A 72 -11.92 -11.51 -7.81
N LEU A 73 -10.64 -11.12 -7.82
CA LEU A 73 -9.53 -12.01 -8.18
C LEU A 73 -9.45 -13.23 -7.24
N LYS A 74 -9.67 -13.04 -5.94
CA LYS A 74 -9.74 -14.13 -4.96
C LYS A 74 -10.94 -15.04 -5.21
N LYS A 75 -12.12 -14.46 -5.49
CA LYS A 75 -13.36 -15.22 -5.76
C LYS A 75 -13.19 -16.16 -6.95
N PHE A 76 -12.51 -15.73 -7.99
CA PHE A 76 -12.20 -16.54 -9.18
C PHE A 76 -10.94 -17.42 -9.03
N LYS A 77 -10.32 -17.45 -7.84
CA LYS A 77 -9.07 -18.20 -7.57
C LYS A 77 -7.91 -17.87 -8.52
N ILE A 78 -7.90 -16.66 -9.09
CA ILE A 78 -6.82 -16.17 -9.97
C ILE A 78 -5.58 -15.89 -9.13
N ILE A 79 -5.78 -15.31 -7.95
CA ILE A 79 -4.76 -15.19 -6.92
C ILE A 79 -5.08 -16.20 -5.82
N THR A 80 -4.17 -17.15 -5.62
CA THR A 80 -4.25 -18.12 -4.52
C THR A 80 -3.48 -17.58 -3.32
N GLU A 81 -4.03 -17.74 -2.12
CA GLU A 81 -3.28 -17.44 -0.90
C GLU A 81 -2.14 -18.45 -0.76
N LYS A 82 -0.94 -18.04 -1.17
CA LYS A 82 0.30 -18.63 -0.67
C LYS A 82 1.14 -17.49 -0.10
N ILE A 83 0.88 -17.20 1.16
CA ILE A 83 1.81 -16.47 2.02
C ILE A 83 1.97 -17.33 3.27
N SER A 84 2.80 -18.38 3.17
CA SER A 84 3.42 -19.01 4.34
C SER A 84 4.74 -18.30 4.62
#